data_AF-A0A3Q1I2R0-F1
#
_entry.id   AF-A0A3Q1I2R0-F1
#
_cell.length_a   1.000
_cell.length_b   1.000
_cell.length_c   1.000
_cell.angle_alpha   90.00
_cell.angle_beta   90.00
_cell.angle_gamma   90.00
#
_symmetry.space_group_name_H-M   'P 1'
#
loop_
_entity.id
_entity.type
_entity.pdbx_description
1 polymer ?
#
loop_
_entity_poly.entity_id
_entity_poly.type
_entity_poly.pdbx_seq_one_letter_code
_entity_poly.pdbx_strand_id
1 'polypeptide(L)'
;MLSRRREDPLQDRVYAFYKQKNRDKGLYSEMWMPFVTQVCMADIGGPKNNLQFSWTSQMYAKLFCGDSDNKQHFSELVDTAIVHADRWRDTRVYALFRNEWGMSAVCVYTIQDIDDVFRTSPFAPDDEMNRSRECVLDSTKISSEILRNIEKTSEMKEWVRPEGDSGPILFNHRNYTHIYIDSSQHNRSHTVMFLSLDNGAIHKVMQSENHSFIIAEYRPFNHGAHTLGVILQPSSKKLYVYSRSQLVQLDVANCAQYGNTCQECVLSRDPFCGWNGTHCIPQTNTTRQDVAGGNHAICASLPNSHRPEKVFRHPTKAPRPQENVTSITLGSKYFLQCPVSSRHAEYRWMWGRKNVTFCSSREEQCLLLIDNMGPEQEGTYKCVSDEMGYSKVLSQYQLRVESSAVGRLSSPVVWICLMVVLIKNLSC
;
A
#
# COMPACT_ATOMS: atom_id res chain seq x y z
N MET A 1 -35.17 -7.49 1.92
CA MET A 1 -36.01 -7.77 3.10
C MET A 1 -35.24 -8.70 4.02
N LEU A 2 -34.55 -8.15 5.02
CA LEU A 2 -33.92 -8.92 6.10
C LEU A 2 -34.90 -8.91 7.27
N SER A 3 -35.32 -10.10 7.67
CA SER A 3 -36.12 -10.34 8.87
C SER A 3 -35.53 -9.55 10.04
N ARG A 4 -36.30 -8.59 10.58
CA ARG A 4 -36.10 -8.02 11.92
C ARG A 4 -35.98 -9.19 12.90
N ARG A 5 -34.76 -9.62 13.23
CA ARG A 5 -34.54 -10.41 14.44
C ARG A 5 -35.02 -9.52 15.58
N ARG A 6 -35.83 -10.09 16.47
CA ARG A 6 -36.09 -9.51 17.78
C ARG A 6 -34.72 -9.22 18.39
N GLU A 7 -34.32 -7.95 18.43
CA GLU A 7 -33.11 -7.50 19.11
C GLU A 7 -33.28 -7.87 20.58
N ASP A 8 -32.47 -8.82 21.05
CA ASP A 8 -32.34 -9.08 22.47
C ASP A 8 -31.36 -8.01 22.98
N PRO A 9 -31.83 -6.97 23.70
CA PRO A 9 -30.98 -5.86 24.13
C PRO A 9 -29.83 -6.32 25.04
N LEU A 10 -29.90 -7.55 25.57
CA LEU A 10 -28.85 -8.16 26.36
C LEU A 10 -27.72 -8.76 25.52
N GLN A 11 -27.86 -8.87 24.20
CA GLN A 11 -26.81 -9.36 23.29
C GLN A 11 -26.04 -8.23 22.61
N ASP A 12 -26.59 -7.02 22.57
CA ASP A 12 -25.94 -5.91 21.89
C ASP A 12 -24.81 -5.32 22.72
N ARG A 13 -23.67 -5.09 22.07
CA ARG A 13 -22.43 -4.58 22.66
C ARG A 13 -21.90 -3.41 21.85
N VAL A 14 -21.29 -2.47 22.54
CA VAL A 14 -20.43 -1.44 21.93
C VAL A 14 -18.99 -1.84 22.17
N TYR A 15 -18.21 -1.91 21.10
CA TYR A 15 -16.76 -2.07 21.17
C TYR A 15 -16.07 -0.74 20.86
N ALA A 16 -15.03 -0.40 21.60
CA ALA A 16 -14.16 0.72 21.28
C ALA A 16 -12.69 0.31 21.36
N PHE A 17 -11.91 0.77 20.39
CA PHE A 17 -10.49 0.50 20.25
C PHE A 17 -9.72 1.78 20.50
N TYR A 18 -8.72 1.72 21.37
CA TYR A 18 -7.97 2.91 21.77
C TYR A 18 -6.56 2.54 22.24
N LYS A 19 -5.71 3.55 22.35
CA LYS A 19 -4.42 3.44 23.04
C LYS A 19 -4.40 4.29 24.29
N GLN A 20 -3.69 3.84 25.30
CA GLN A 20 -3.45 4.58 26.53
C GLN A 20 -1.96 4.52 26.86
N LYS A 21 -1.40 5.59 27.42
CA LYS A 21 -0.02 5.56 27.91
C LYS A 21 0.09 4.55 29.06
N ASN A 22 1.16 3.76 29.07
CA ASN A 22 1.36 2.74 30.09
C ASN A 22 1.32 3.37 31.50
N ARG A 23 0.62 2.69 32.42
CA ARG A 23 0.46 3.13 33.81
C ARG A 23 1.67 2.78 34.68
N ASP A 24 2.51 1.85 34.23
CA ASP A 24 3.73 1.48 34.95
C ASP A 24 4.72 2.63 35.01
N LYS A 25 5.33 2.86 36.17
CA LYS A 25 6.36 3.89 36.39
C LYS A 25 7.79 3.40 36.06
N GLY A 26 7.91 2.24 35.42
CA GLY A 26 9.20 1.63 35.06
C GLY A 26 9.82 2.19 33.78
N LEU A 27 10.80 1.46 33.24
CA LEU A 27 11.50 1.77 31.98
C LEU A 27 10.56 1.89 30.76
N TYR A 28 9.35 1.34 30.90
CA TYR A 28 8.31 1.20 29.89
C TYR A 28 7.14 2.19 30.05
N SER A 29 7.30 3.18 30.93
CA SER A 29 6.28 4.20 31.25
C SER A 29 5.89 5.10 30.07
N GLU A 30 6.79 5.27 29.10
CA GLU A 30 6.55 6.08 27.90
C GLU A 30 5.84 5.31 26.77
N MET A 31 5.73 3.97 26.87
CA MET A 31 5.11 3.18 25.81
C MET A 31 3.58 3.32 25.81
N TRP A 32 3.02 3.39 24.61
CA TRP A 32 1.58 3.23 24.41
C TRP A 32 1.17 1.78 24.58
N MET A 33 -0.05 1.55 25.05
CA MET A 33 -0.65 0.23 25.20
C MET A 33 -1.98 0.22 24.45
N PRO A 34 -2.24 -0.77 23.59
CA PRO A 34 -3.46 -0.83 22.80
C PRO A 34 -4.52 -1.65 23.53
N PHE A 35 -5.76 -1.18 23.48
CA PHE A 35 -6.89 -1.77 24.18
C PHE A 35 -8.11 -1.91 23.28
N VAL A 36 -8.91 -2.92 23.59
CA VAL A 36 -10.31 -3.03 23.19
C VAL A 36 -11.16 -3.03 24.45
N THR A 37 -12.24 -2.25 24.45
CA THR A 37 -13.26 -2.30 25.50
C THR A 37 -14.60 -2.74 24.93
N GLN A 38 -15.39 -3.43 25.76
CA GLN A 38 -16.79 -3.73 25.48
C GLN A 38 -17.69 -3.18 26.59
N VAL A 39 -18.89 -2.75 26.20
CA VAL A 39 -19.96 -2.30 27.12
C VAL A 39 -21.30 -2.84 26.61
N CYS A 40 -22.19 -3.24 27.52
CA CYS A 40 -23.56 -3.62 27.17
C CYS A 40 -24.35 -2.38 26.74
N MET A 41 -25.08 -2.46 25.62
CA MET A 41 -25.95 -1.34 25.22
C MET A 41 -27.09 -1.08 26.22
N ALA A 42 -27.52 -2.11 26.96
CA ALA A 42 -28.56 -2.01 27.99
C ALA A 42 -28.08 -1.42 29.33
N ASP A 43 -26.80 -1.11 29.47
CA ASP A 43 -26.25 -0.57 30.72
C ASP A 43 -26.72 0.87 30.96
N ILE A 44 -27.40 1.08 32.09
CA ILE A 44 -27.92 2.39 32.51
C ILE A 44 -27.17 2.95 33.73
N GLY A 45 -26.08 2.29 34.12
CA GLY A 45 -25.28 2.61 35.30
C GLY A 45 -25.80 2.00 36.60
N GLY A 46 -25.09 2.29 37.69
CA GLY A 46 -25.39 1.77 39.02
C GLY A 46 -26.49 2.55 39.76
N PRO A 47 -26.91 2.05 40.94
CA PRO A 47 -27.87 2.75 41.81
C PRO A 47 -27.32 4.10 42.30
N LYS A 48 -28.20 4.98 42.81
CA LYS A 48 -27.85 6.36 43.22
C LYS A 48 -26.62 6.48 44.14
N ASN A 49 -26.39 5.48 44.99
CA ASN A 49 -25.31 5.52 45.99
C ASN A 49 -24.02 4.84 45.53
N ASN A 50 -23.98 4.24 44.33
CA ASN A 50 -22.84 3.47 43.85
C ASN A 50 -22.83 3.40 42.31
N LEU A 51 -21.77 3.90 41.66
CA LEU A 51 -21.63 3.94 40.20
C LEU A 51 -22.79 4.62 39.45
N GLN A 52 -23.46 5.61 40.05
CA GLN A 52 -24.48 6.40 39.35
C GLN A 52 -23.84 7.09 38.12
N PHE A 53 -24.44 6.91 36.94
CA PHE A 53 -23.94 7.43 35.66
C PHE A 53 -22.57 6.89 35.23
N SER A 54 -22.13 5.75 35.78
CA SER A 54 -20.89 5.07 35.41
C SER A 54 -21.21 3.70 34.82
N TRP A 55 -20.43 3.24 33.84
CA TRP A 55 -20.61 1.91 33.25
C TRP A 55 -20.43 0.81 34.30
N THR A 56 -21.36 -0.13 34.35
CA THR A 56 -21.32 -1.30 35.26
C THR A 56 -20.91 -2.58 34.54
N SER A 57 -21.02 -2.59 33.21
CA SER A 57 -20.71 -3.73 32.36
C SER A 57 -19.40 -3.60 31.57
N GLN A 58 -18.69 -2.48 31.76
CA GLN A 58 -17.47 -2.21 30.99
C GLN A 58 -16.40 -3.26 31.32
N MET A 59 -15.82 -3.83 30.26
CA MET A 59 -14.64 -4.67 30.34
C MET A 59 -13.64 -4.20 29.30
N TYR A 60 -12.35 -4.31 29.57
CA TYR A 60 -11.31 -3.97 28.58
C TYR A 60 -10.12 -4.93 28.65
N ALA A 61 -9.53 -5.21 27.49
CA ALA A 61 -8.42 -6.13 27.33
C ALA A 61 -7.33 -5.50 26.47
N LYS A 62 -6.08 -5.88 26.71
CA LYS A 62 -4.94 -5.46 25.88
C LYS A 62 -4.96 -6.20 24.55
N LEU A 63 -4.60 -5.52 23.47
CA LEU A 63 -4.40 -6.13 22.16
C LEU A 63 -2.93 -6.51 21.98
N PHE A 64 -2.67 -7.71 21.48
CA PHE A 64 -1.32 -8.11 21.08
C PHE A 64 -1.20 -8.05 19.56
N CYS A 65 -0.20 -7.34 19.04
CA CYS A 65 0.21 -7.42 17.64
C CYS A 65 1.73 -7.51 17.56
N GLY A 66 2.22 -8.57 16.93
CA GLY A 66 3.65 -8.85 16.87
C GLY A 66 3.96 -10.33 16.73
N ASP A 67 5.23 -10.65 16.91
CA ASP A 67 5.77 -12.00 16.87
C ASP A 67 6.58 -12.19 18.16
N SER A 68 6.06 -13.05 19.05
CA SER A 68 6.68 -13.34 20.33
C SER A 68 8.04 -14.01 20.19
N ASP A 69 8.24 -14.85 19.17
CA ASP A 69 9.49 -15.57 18.97
C ASP A 69 10.60 -14.61 18.50
N ASN A 70 10.24 -13.64 17.67
CA ASN A 70 11.16 -12.63 17.15
C ASN A 70 11.24 -11.35 18.00
N LYS A 71 10.63 -11.33 19.20
CA LYS A 71 10.54 -10.16 20.10
C LYS A 71 10.03 -8.90 19.40
N GLN A 72 9.19 -9.08 18.39
CA GLN A 72 8.63 -7.98 17.62
C GLN A 72 7.30 -7.59 18.23
N HIS A 73 7.19 -6.35 18.68
CA HIS A 73 5.97 -5.86 19.32
C HIS A 73 5.55 -4.51 18.74
N PHE A 74 4.27 -4.38 18.45
CA PHE A 74 3.66 -3.13 18.00
C PHE A 74 2.66 -2.66 19.05
N SER A 75 3.09 -1.66 19.80
CA SER A 75 2.45 -1.18 21.03
C SER A 75 1.51 0.00 20.79
N GLU A 76 1.71 0.76 19.70
CA GLU A 76 0.90 1.91 19.39
C GLU A 76 -0.22 1.54 18.40
N LEU A 77 -1.46 1.46 18.87
CA LEU A 77 -2.62 1.40 17.98
C LEU A 77 -2.79 2.74 17.24
N VAL A 78 -2.86 2.68 15.91
CA VAL A 78 -2.98 3.86 15.04
C VAL A 78 -4.42 4.02 14.55
N ASP A 79 -4.99 2.97 13.98
CA ASP A 79 -6.34 3.00 13.38
C ASP A 79 -6.93 1.60 13.27
N THR A 80 -8.24 1.49 13.07
CA THR A 80 -8.95 0.21 12.94
C THR A 80 -10.00 0.26 11.83
N ALA A 81 -10.09 -0.80 11.03
CA ALA A 81 -11.13 -0.99 10.03
C ALA A 81 -11.91 -2.29 10.30
N ILE A 82 -13.23 -2.22 10.20
CA ILE A 82 -14.14 -3.33 10.51
C ILE A 82 -14.71 -3.91 9.22
N VAL A 83 -14.62 -5.23 9.07
CA VAL A 83 -15.25 -5.98 7.98
C VAL A 83 -16.32 -6.89 8.58
N HIS A 84 -17.58 -6.50 8.41
CA HIS A 84 -18.73 -7.25 8.89
C HIS A 84 -18.91 -8.57 8.13
N ALA A 85 -19.22 -9.62 8.87
CA ALA A 85 -19.61 -10.92 8.34
C ALA A 85 -21.10 -11.19 8.62
N ASP A 86 -21.67 -12.20 7.94
CA ASP A 86 -23.07 -12.61 8.17
C ASP A 86 -23.31 -13.04 9.63
N ARG A 87 -22.30 -13.66 10.24
CA ARG A 87 -22.26 -13.96 11.67
C ARG A 87 -21.38 -12.93 12.36
N TRP A 88 -21.91 -12.30 13.41
CA TRP A 88 -21.19 -11.26 14.16
C TRP A 88 -19.84 -11.77 14.70
N ARG A 89 -19.78 -13.04 15.15
CA ARG A 89 -18.57 -13.71 15.63
C ARG A 89 -17.44 -13.71 14.60
N ASP A 90 -17.78 -13.83 13.32
CA ASP A 90 -16.84 -13.88 12.20
C ASP A 90 -16.45 -12.47 11.68
N THR A 91 -16.98 -11.41 12.30
CA THR A 91 -16.61 -10.02 11.95
C THR A 91 -15.15 -9.80 12.27
N ARG A 92 -14.41 -9.24 11.32
CA ARG A 92 -12.97 -9.01 11.45
C ARG A 92 -12.66 -7.55 11.74
N VAL A 93 -11.67 -7.34 12.59
CA VAL A 93 -11.09 -6.04 12.91
C VAL A 93 -9.66 -6.03 12.42
N TYR A 94 -9.39 -5.22 11.40
CA TYR A 94 -8.05 -4.95 10.89
C TYR A 94 -7.51 -3.75 11.66
N ALA A 95 -6.53 -3.98 12.52
CA ALA A 95 -5.93 -2.94 13.33
C ALA A 95 -4.52 -2.62 12.83
N LEU A 96 -4.29 -1.34 12.56
CA LEU A 96 -3.01 -0.79 12.17
C LEU A 96 -2.27 -0.36 13.43
N PHE A 97 -1.07 -0.89 13.60
CA PHE A 97 -0.18 -0.56 14.70
C PHE A 97 1.12 0.04 14.22
N ARG A 98 1.81 0.70 15.15
CA ARG A 98 3.16 1.22 15.02
C ARG A 98 4.00 0.81 16.23
N ASN A 99 5.31 0.80 16.07
CA ASN A 99 6.26 0.64 17.16
C ASN A 99 7.22 1.83 17.27
N GLU A 100 8.05 1.81 18.30
CA GLU A 100 8.99 2.88 18.65
C GLU A 100 10.04 3.20 17.56
N TRP A 101 10.25 2.30 16.60
CA TRP A 101 11.17 2.50 15.47
C TRP A 101 10.48 3.05 14.22
N GLY A 102 9.21 3.46 14.32
CA GLY A 102 8.44 3.99 13.19
C GLY A 102 8.06 2.93 12.15
N MET A 103 8.11 1.64 12.51
CA MET A 103 7.63 0.56 11.67
C MET A 103 6.14 0.35 11.90
N SER A 104 5.41 0.02 10.84
CA SER A 104 3.97 -0.25 10.93
C SER A 104 3.66 -1.72 10.67
N ALA A 105 2.60 -2.20 11.31
CA ALA A 105 2.08 -3.55 11.12
C ALA A 105 0.55 -3.56 11.12
N VAL A 106 -0.04 -4.53 10.42
CA VAL A 106 -1.48 -4.78 10.45
C VAL A 106 -1.72 -6.16 11.06
N CYS A 107 -2.53 -6.22 12.11
CA CYS A 107 -3.02 -7.48 12.69
C CYS A 107 -4.53 -7.58 12.50
N VAL A 108 -5.04 -8.81 12.39
CA VAL A 108 -6.46 -9.10 12.21
C VAL A 108 -6.97 -9.84 13.42
N TYR A 109 -8.11 -9.40 13.96
CA TYR A 109 -8.78 -10.05 15.08
C TYR A 109 -10.20 -10.41 14.65
N THR A 110 -10.75 -11.49 15.19
CA THR A 110 -12.20 -11.72 15.07
C THR A 110 -12.91 -11.20 16.32
N ILE A 111 -14.18 -10.82 16.17
CA ILE A 111 -15.01 -10.47 17.33
C ILE A 111 -15.21 -11.70 18.23
N GLN A 112 -15.15 -12.93 17.69
CA GLN A 112 -15.13 -14.14 18.49
C GLN A 112 -13.93 -14.20 19.44
N ASP A 113 -12.70 -13.99 18.94
CA ASP A 113 -11.49 -14.05 19.77
C ASP A 113 -11.55 -13.00 20.92
N ILE A 114 -12.08 -11.82 20.61
CA ILE A 114 -12.32 -10.75 21.60
C ILE A 114 -13.38 -11.18 22.63
N ASP A 115 -14.53 -11.71 22.20
CA ASP A 115 -15.60 -12.20 23.09
C ASP A 115 -15.09 -13.34 24.00
N ASP A 116 -14.31 -14.26 23.44
CA ASP A 116 -13.78 -15.40 24.17
C ASP A 116 -12.83 -14.93 25.30
N VAL A 117 -11.98 -13.93 25.06
CA VAL A 117 -11.18 -13.31 26.13
C VAL A 117 -12.09 -12.68 27.19
N PHE A 118 -13.10 -11.89 26.81
CA PHE A 118 -13.99 -11.27 27.79
C PHE A 118 -14.82 -12.27 28.61
N ARG A 119 -15.04 -13.49 28.09
CA ARG A 119 -15.83 -14.54 28.77
C ARG A 119 -14.99 -15.52 29.58
N THR A 120 -13.72 -15.70 29.23
CA THR A 120 -12.87 -16.76 29.79
C THR A 120 -11.62 -16.26 30.51
N SER A 121 -11.26 -14.98 30.36
CA SER A 121 -10.12 -14.36 31.04
C SER A 121 -10.51 -13.89 32.44
N PRO A 122 -9.67 -14.11 33.48
CA PRO A 122 -9.86 -13.49 34.79
C PRO A 122 -9.53 -11.98 34.73
N PHE A 123 -10.00 -11.25 35.73
CA PHE A 123 -9.71 -9.82 35.85
C PHE A 123 -8.36 -9.58 36.53
N ALA A 124 -7.46 -8.82 35.91
CA ALA A 124 -6.19 -8.47 36.53
C ALA A 124 -6.39 -7.56 37.77
N PRO A 125 -5.62 -7.74 38.86
CA PRO A 125 -4.52 -8.70 39.03
C PRO A 125 -4.95 -10.07 39.61
N ASP A 126 -6.24 -10.26 39.87
CA ASP A 126 -6.78 -11.44 40.55
C ASP A 126 -6.81 -12.67 39.63
N ASP A 127 -6.64 -13.85 40.21
CA ASP A 127 -6.74 -15.13 39.48
C ASP A 127 -8.16 -15.73 39.50
N GLU A 128 -9.06 -15.14 40.30
CA GLU A 128 -10.42 -15.64 40.45
C GLU A 128 -11.34 -15.18 39.30
N MET A 129 -12.04 -16.14 38.73
CA MET A 129 -13.04 -15.90 37.67
C MET A 129 -14.32 -15.30 38.27
N ASN A 130 -14.36 -13.98 38.42
CA ASN A 130 -15.56 -13.29 38.91
C ASN A 130 -16.38 -12.68 37.77
N ARG A 131 -17.48 -13.33 37.38
CA ARG A 131 -18.37 -12.92 36.26
C ARG A 131 -19.33 -11.77 36.60
N SER A 132 -18.79 -10.74 37.24
CA SER A 132 -19.53 -9.61 37.79
C SER A 132 -20.11 -8.62 36.75
N ARG A 133 -19.93 -8.84 35.43
CA ARG A 133 -20.17 -7.82 34.38
C ARG A 133 -21.01 -8.31 33.20
N GLU A 134 -21.86 -9.32 33.43
CA GLU A 134 -22.83 -9.77 32.43
C GLU A 134 -23.91 -8.70 32.17
N CYS A 135 -24.48 -8.70 30.97
CA CYS A 135 -25.54 -7.76 30.65
C CYS A 135 -26.83 -8.13 31.35
N VAL A 136 -27.41 -7.13 32.00
CA VAL A 136 -28.66 -7.24 32.73
C VAL A 136 -29.65 -6.22 32.20
N LEU A 137 -30.95 -6.49 32.39
CA LEU A 137 -32.01 -5.58 31.94
C LEU A 137 -32.05 -4.27 32.73
N ASP A 138 -31.56 -4.30 33.97
CA ASP A 138 -31.60 -3.16 34.89
C ASP A 138 -30.34 -3.19 35.76
N SER A 139 -29.30 -2.47 35.33
CA SER A 139 -28.01 -2.39 36.02
C SER A 139 -28.08 -1.69 37.38
N THR A 140 -29.17 -0.96 37.68
CA THR A 140 -29.36 -0.33 38.98
C THR A 140 -29.63 -1.33 40.11
N LYS A 141 -30.01 -2.56 39.75
CA LYS A 141 -30.32 -3.66 40.70
C LYS A 141 -29.13 -4.60 40.97
N ILE A 142 -27.96 -4.31 40.39
CA ILE A 142 -26.75 -5.10 40.64
C ILE A 142 -26.37 -4.98 42.12
N SER A 143 -25.96 -6.10 42.73
CA SER A 143 -25.61 -6.14 44.16
C SER A 143 -24.40 -5.26 44.47
N SER A 144 -24.36 -4.69 45.67
CA SER A 144 -23.25 -3.82 46.08
C SER A 144 -21.90 -4.53 46.12
N GLU A 145 -21.88 -5.85 46.30
CA GLU A 145 -20.66 -6.67 46.23
C GLU A 145 -20.07 -6.69 44.81
N ILE A 146 -20.92 -6.92 43.80
CA ILE A 146 -20.54 -6.92 42.40
C ILE A 146 -20.06 -5.52 41.97
N LEU A 147 -20.79 -4.47 42.36
CA LEU A 147 -20.40 -3.08 42.05
C LEU A 147 -19.04 -2.70 42.67
N ARG A 148 -18.75 -3.13 43.90
CA ARG A 148 -17.43 -2.94 44.52
C ARG A 148 -16.31 -3.66 43.76
N ASN A 149 -16.61 -4.80 43.14
CA ASN A 149 -15.63 -5.49 42.29
C ASN A 149 -15.42 -4.75 40.96
N ILE A 150 -16.49 -4.16 40.39
CA ILE A 150 -16.43 -3.30 39.19
C ILE A 150 -15.54 -2.08 39.43
N GLU A 151 -15.68 -1.41 40.58
CA GLU A 151 -14.86 -0.26 40.95
C GLU A 151 -13.36 -0.59 41.09
N LYS A 152 -13.02 -1.82 41.49
CA LYS A 152 -11.61 -2.23 41.69
C LYS A 152 -10.85 -2.34 40.38
N THR A 153 -11.42 -3.03 39.39
CA THR A 153 -10.76 -3.32 38.11
C THR A 153 -11.79 -3.70 37.08
N SER A 154 -11.54 -3.44 35.80
CA SER A 154 -12.31 -4.02 34.69
C SER A 154 -11.38 -4.51 33.58
N GLU A 155 -10.09 -4.67 33.91
CA GLU A 155 -9.04 -5.12 32.99
C GLU A 155 -8.98 -6.63 32.95
N MET A 156 -8.99 -7.19 31.75
CA MET A 156 -8.73 -8.61 31.52
C MET A 156 -7.24 -8.90 31.66
N LYS A 157 -6.90 -10.04 32.28
CA LYS A 157 -5.51 -10.48 32.47
C LYS A 157 -4.88 -10.94 31.16
N GLU A 158 -5.60 -11.78 30.42
CA GLU A 158 -5.17 -12.25 29.09
C GLU A 158 -5.29 -11.15 28.03
N TRP A 159 -4.37 -11.19 27.06
CA TRP A 159 -4.36 -10.30 25.92
C TRP A 159 -5.14 -10.92 24.77
N VAL A 160 -5.85 -10.11 24.01
CA VAL A 160 -6.47 -10.55 22.76
C VAL A 160 -5.37 -10.70 21.71
N ARG A 161 -5.29 -11.90 21.11
CA ARG A 161 -4.32 -12.22 20.07
C ARG A 161 -4.96 -12.21 18.67
N PRO A 162 -4.17 -12.02 17.61
CA PRO A 162 -4.68 -12.07 16.24
C PRO A 162 -5.33 -13.42 15.89
N GLU A 163 -6.21 -13.41 14.88
CA GLU A 163 -6.91 -14.61 14.38
C GLU A 163 -5.91 -15.74 14.13
N GLY A 164 -6.09 -16.88 14.82
CA GLY A 164 -5.21 -18.05 14.68
C GLY A 164 -3.76 -17.84 15.14
N ASP A 165 -3.49 -16.86 16.01
CA ASP A 165 -2.14 -16.48 16.45
C ASP A 165 -1.20 -16.13 15.29
N SER A 166 -1.74 -15.61 14.18
CA SER A 166 -1.03 -15.43 12.90
C SER A 166 0.08 -14.38 12.89
N GLY A 167 0.25 -13.59 13.96
CA GLY A 167 1.08 -12.39 13.95
C GLY A 167 0.60 -11.33 12.95
N PRO A 168 1.44 -10.35 12.57
CA PRO A 168 1.08 -9.31 11.60
C PRO A 168 0.95 -9.85 10.17
N ILE A 169 -0.18 -9.55 9.52
CA ILE A 169 -0.42 -9.90 8.11
C ILE A 169 0.34 -9.00 7.13
N LEU A 170 0.72 -7.81 7.58
CA LEU A 170 1.58 -6.87 6.87
C LEU A 170 2.55 -6.25 7.87
N PHE A 171 3.82 -6.17 7.49
CA PHE A 171 4.87 -5.47 8.23
C PHE A 171 5.71 -4.64 7.25
N ASN A 172 5.95 -3.37 7.57
CA ASN A 172 6.76 -2.49 6.71
C ASN A 172 7.43 -1.35 7.49
N HIS A 173 8.58 -0.88 7.00
CA HIS A 173 9.29 0.32 7.49
C HIS A 173 8.66 1.63 6.95
N ARG A 174 7.34 1.66 6.81
CA ARG A 174 6.58 2.84 6.38
C ARG A 174 5.72 3.32 7.53
N ASN A 175 5.50 4.62 7.59
CA ASN A 175 4.67 5.23 8.60
C ASN A 175 3.24 5.40 8.07
N TYR A 176 2.37 4.44 8.40
CA TYR A 176 0.96 4.51 8.01
C TYR A 176 0.14 5.27 9.05
N THR A 177 -0.91 5.95 8.59
CA THR A 177 -1.77 6.81 9.42
C THR A 177 -3.22 6.34 9.49
N HIS A 178 -3.74 5.71 8.44
CA HIS A 178 -5.11 5.19 8.40
C HIS A 178 -5.18 3.89 7.59
N ILE A 179 -6.19 3.07 7.89
CA ILE A 179 -6.46 1.80 7.21
C ILE A 179 -7.92 1.72 6.76
N TYR A 180 -8.14 1.27 5.52
CA TYR A 180 -9.46 1.04 4.95
C TYR A 180 -9.49 -0.28 4.20
N ILE A 181 -10.57 -1.02 4.32
CA ILE A 181 -10.70 -2.36 3.75
C ILE A 181 -11.85 -2.38 2.76
N ASP A 182 -11.65 -2.99 1.59
CA ASP A 182 -12.73 -3.26 0.65
C ASP A 182 -13.57 -4.46 1.10
N SER A 183 -14.72 -4.18 1.70
CA SER A 183 -15.66 -5.18 2.22
C SER A 183 -16.57 -5.80 1.15
N SER A 184 -16.52 -5.34 -0.10
CA SER A 184 -17.42 -5.83 -1.16
C SER A 184 -17.03 -7.19 -1.75
N GLN A 185 -15.83 -7.69 -1.46
CA GLN A 185 -15.43 -9.03 -1.87
C GLN A 185 -16.03 -10.08 -0.92
N HIS A 186 -17.17 -10.63 -1.29
CA HIS A 186 -17.77 -11.78 -0.59
C HIS A 186 -16.94 -13.07 -0.74
N ASN A 187 -16.05 -13.14 -1.74
CA ASN A 187 -15.22 -14.29 -1.99
C ASN A 187 -13.89 -14.16 -1.23
N ARG A 188 -13.78 -14.86 -0.10
CA ARG A 188 -12.73 -14.76 0.94
C ARG A 188 -11.27 -14.93 0.48
N SER A 189 -11.03 -15.22 -0.79
CA SER A 189 -9.69 -15.53 -1.30
C SER A 189 -8.69 -14.37 -1.20
N HIS A 190 -9.16 -13.12 -1.30
CA HIS A 190 -8.29 -11.95 -1.28
C HIS A 190 -8.99 -10.74 -0.64
N THR A 191 -8.30 -10.04 0.25
CA THR A 191 -8.75 -8.78 0.84
C THR A 191 -7.90 -7.63 0.28
N VAL A 192 -8.54 -6.51 -0.09
CA VAL A 192 -7.81 -5.31 -0.52
C VAL A 192 -7.86 -4.26 0.59
N MET A 193 -6.69 -3.76 0.95
CA MET A 193 -6.48 -2.75 1.98
C MET A 193 -5.90 -1.49 1.35
N PHE A 194 -6.34 -0.33 1.83
CA PHE A 194 -5.79 0.97 1.50
C PHE A 194 -5.17 1.57 2.75
N LEU A 195 -3.87 1.82 2.70
CA LEU A 195 -3.10 2.36 3.82
C LEU A 195 -2.57 3.74 3.44
N SER A 196 -2.98 4.77 4.16
CA SER A 196 -2.43 6.12 3.95
C SER A 196 -1.11 6.29 4.67
N LEU A 197 -0.19 7.02 4.06
CA LEU A 197 1.11 7.38 4.61
C LEU A 197 1.07 8.80 5.18
N ASP A 198 2.02 9.11 6.06
CA ASP A 198 2.23 10.44 6.63
C ASP A 198 2.51 11.53 5.58
N ASN A 199 3.10 11.16 4.44
CA ASN A 199 3.36 12.06 3.32
C ASN A 199 2.15 12.28 2.37
N GLY A 200 1.01 11.64 2.65
CA GLY A 200 -0.21 11.74 1.85
C GLY A 200 -0.36 10.72 0.73
N ALA A 201 0.63 9.86 0.51
CA ALA A 201 0.50 8.75 -0.42
C ALA A 201 -0.46 7.69 0.13
N ILE A 202 -0.97 6.82 -0.74
CA ILE A 202 -1.80 5.68 -0.37
C ILE A 202 -1.25 4.41 -0.99
N HIS A 203 -0.97 3.41 -0.18
CA HIS A 203 -0.68 2.06 -0.64
C HIS A 203 -1.96 1.27 -0.82
N LYS A 204 -2.12 0.67 -2.00
CA LYS A 204 -3.10 -0.39 -2.25
C LYS A 204 -2.41 -1.73 -2.03
N VAL A 205 -2.92 -2.52 -1.10
CA VAL A 205 -2.32 -3.78 -0.66
C VAL A 205 -3.34 -4.89 -0.84
N MET A 206 -2.93 -6.00 -1.43
CA MET A 206 -3.71 -7.24 -1.44
C MET A 206 -3.17 -8.18 -0.36
N GLN A 207 -4.08 -8.74 0.43
CA GLN A 207 -3.84 -9.80 1.39
C GLN A 207 -4.46 -11.09 0.86
N SER A 208 -3.66 -12.15 0.73
CA SER A 208 -4.10 -13.52 0.54
C SER A 208 -3.92 -14.32 1.83
N GLU A 209 -4.11 -15.64 1.82
CA GLU A 209 -3.95 -16.47 3.03
C GLU A 209 -2.51 -16.44 3.55
N ASN A 210 -1.52 -16.48 2.65
CA ASN A 210 -0.11 -16.71 3.03
C ASN A 210 0.79 -15.47 2.95
N HIS A 211 0.35 -14.37 2.34
CA HIS A 211 1.18 -13.17 2.19
C HIS A 211 0.38 -11.92 1.84
N SER A 212 1.02 -10.78 2.07
CA SER A 212 0.60 -9.44 1.64
C SER A 212 1.43 -8.97 0.45
N PHE A 213 0.83 -8.22 -0.48
CA PHE A 213 1.51 -7.63 -1.63
C PHE A 213 1.05 -6.19 -1.88
N ILE A 214 2.00 -5.25 -1.95
CA ILE A 214 1.71 -3.85 -2.28
C ILE A 214 1.58 -3.74 -3.81
N ILE A 215 0.37 -3.51 -4.28
CA ILE A 215 0.01 -3.41 -5.70
C ILE A 215 0.46 -2.07 -6.28
N ALA A 216 0.15 -0.98 -5.58
CA ALA A 216 0.37 0.38 -6.09
C ALA A 216 0.53 1.41 -4.96
N GLU A 217 1.23 2.50 -5.27
CA GLU A 217 1.30 3.72 -4.47
C GLU A 217 0.61 4.86 -5.24
N TYR A 218 -0.48 5.39 -4.70
CA TYR A 218 -1.14 6.58 -5.24
C TYR A 218 -0.60 7.83 -4.55
N ARG A 219 -0.36 8.89 -5.32
CA ARG A 219 0.02 10.21 -4.82
C ARG A 219 -1.09 11.21 -5.16
N PRO A 220 -2.19 11.27 -4.37
CA PRO A 220 -3.36 12.07 -4.69
C PRO A 220 -3.08 13.59 -4.66
N PHE A 221 -2.07 14.03 -3.91
CA PHE A 221 -1.73 15.44 -3.74
C PHE A 221 -0.43 15.79 -4.45
N ASN A 222 -0.43 16.84 -5.26
CA ASN A 222 0.73 17.24 -6.07
C ASN A 222 1.98 17.61 -5.26
N HIS A 223 1.83 18.08 -4.01
CA HIS A 223 2.94 18.59 -3.18
C HIS A 223 3.08 17.82 -1.85
N GLY A 224 2.44 16.65 -1.77
CA GLY A 224 2.23 15.96 -0.48
C GLY A 224 1.26 16.75 0.42
N ALA A 225 0.49 16.03 1.22
CA ALA A 225 -0.34 16.63 2.25
C ALA A 225 -0.68 15.57 3.29
N HIS A 226 -0.82 15.97 4.56
CA HIS A 226 -1.29 15.06 5.58
C HIS A 226 -2.74 14.65 5.27
N THR A 227 -2.96 13.36 5.02
CA THR A 227 -4.29 12.77 4.84
C THR A 227 -5.06 12.85 6.15
N LEU A 228 -6.24 13.48 6.14
CA LEU A 228 -7.12 13.55 7.32
C LEU A 228 -8.06 12.34 7.40
N GLY A 229 -8.31 11.69 6.27
CA GLY A 229 -9.12 10.50 6.19
C GLY A 229 -9.26 10.05 4.75
N VAL A 230 -9.74 8.83 4.60
CA VAL A 230 -10.07 8.22 3.32
C VAL A 230 -11.48 7.64 3.42
N ILE A 231 -12.22 7.62 2.32
CA ILE A 231 -13.52 6.98 2.25
C ILE A 231 -13.53 6.11 1.01
N LEU A 232 -13.76 4.82 1.20
CA LEU A 232 -13.95 3.89 0.09
C LEU A 232 -15.44 3.76 -0.19
N GLN A 233 -15.83 3.90 -1.46
CA GLN A 233 -17.14 3.47 -1.95
C GLN A 233 -16.98 2.09 -2.60
N PRO A 234 -17.34 0.99 -1.91
CA PRO A 234 -16.99 -0.37 -2.36
C PRO A 234 -17.65 -0.77 -3.68
N SER A 235 -18.87 -0.30 -3.94
CA SER A 235 -19.64 -0.64 -5.15
C SER A 235 -19.11 -0.01 -6.42
N SER A 236 -18.61 1.23 -6.35
CA SER A 236 -18.09 1.98 -7.50
C SER A 236 -16.56 1.95 -7.61
N LYS A 237 -15.88 1.33 -6.62
CA LYS A 237 -14.41 1.29 -6.52
C LYS A 237 -13.79 2.67 -6.60
N LYS A 238 -14.42 3.65 -5.95
CA LYS A 238 -13.90 5.02 -5.83
C LYS A 238 -13.36 5.25 -4.44
N LEU A 239 -12.16 5.81 -4.36
CA LEU A 239 -11.50 6.17 -3.12
C LEU A 239 -11.44 7.69 -3.01
N TYR A 240 -12.04 8.25 -1.98
CA TYR A 240 -12.06 9.67 -1.70
C TYR A 240 -11.03 9.97 -0.62
N VAL A 241 -10.00 10.74 -0.95
CA VAL A 241 -8.90 11.10 -0.05
C VAL A 241 -8.98 12.59 0.21
N TYR A 242 -9.01 13.01 1.46
CA TYR A 242 -9.07 14.43 1.79
C TYR A 242 -8.00 14.87 2.76
N SER A 243 -7.53 16.09 2.53
CA SER A 243 -6.65 16.85 3.42
C SER A 243 -7.41 18.08 3.93
N ARG A 244 -6.71 18.99 4.62
CA ARG A 244 -7.30 20.27 5.06
C ARG A 244 -7.77 21.17 3.90
N SER A 245 -7.19 21.02 2.71
CA SER A 245 -7.39 21.95 1.60
C SER A 245 -8.00 21.32 0.34
N GLN A 246 -7.98 20.00 0.21
CA GLN A 246 -8.35 19.32 -1.03
C GLN A 246 -9.05 17.99 -0.75
N LEU A 247 -9.99 17.64 -1.64
CA LEU A 247 -10.63 16.32 -1.74
C LEU A 247 -10.32 15.76 -3.14
N VAL A 248 -9.74 14.57 -3.19
CA VAL A 248 -9.34 13.90 -4.43
C VAL A 248 -10.07 12.58 -4.55
N GLN A 249 -10.68 12.34 -5.72
CA GLN A 249 -11.31 11.07 -6.05
C GLN A 249 -10.35 10.24 -6.91
N LEU A 250 -10.03 9.04 -6.46
CA LEU A 250 -9.22 8.06 -7.18
C LEU A 250 -10.11 6.92 -7.69
N ASP A 251 -9.87 6.49 -8.93
CA ASP A 251 -10.39 5.23 -9.46
C ASP A 251 -9.42 4.11 -9.14
N VAL A 252 -9.75 3.31 -8.12
CA VAL A 252 -8.85 2.23 -7.66
C VAL A 252 -8.99 0.97 -8.52
N ALA A 253 -9.89 0.95 -9.51
CA ALA A 253 -10.05 -0.12 -10.49
C ALA A 253 -9.66 0.33 -11.92
N ASN A 254 -8.77 1.32 -12.04
CA ASN A 254 -8.26 1.80 -13.33
C ASN A 254 -7.22 0.84 -13.95
N CYS A 255 -7.67 -0.32 -14.44
CA CYS A 255 -6.81 -1.41 -14.91
C CYS A 255 -5.97 -1.09 -16.17
N ALA A 256 -6.38 -0.09 -16.95
CA ALA A 256 -5.66 0.31 -18.16
C ALA A 256 -4.22 0.81 -17.87
N GLN A 257 -3.94 1.22 -16.62
CA GLN A 257 -2.60 1.64 -16.20
C GLN A 257 -1.58 0.50 -16.16
N TYR A 258 -2.03 -0.76 -16.04
CA TYR A 258 -1.16 -1.94 -15.95
C TYR A 258 -0.64 -2.40 -17.32
N GLY A 259 -0.82 -1.60 -18.38
CA GLY A 259 -0.26 -1.87 -19.69
C GLY A 259 -1.19 -2.66 -20.62
N ASN A 260 -0.61 -3.04 -21.77
CA ASN A 260 -1.36 -3.54 -22.93
C ASN A 260 -1.01 -4.99 -23.27
N THR A 261 -0.40 -5.73 -22.33
CA THR A 261 -0.07 -7.14 -22.50
C THR A 261 -0.66 -7.96 -21.37
N CYS A 262 -0.92 -9.24 -21.65
CA CYS A 262 -1.45 -10.16 -20.65
C CYS A 262 -0.49 -10.29 -19.46
N GLN A 263 0.81 -10.36 -19.73
CA GLN A 263 1.84 -10.50 -18.72
C GLN A 263 1.83 -9.32 -17.74
N GLU A 264 1.82 -8.08 -18.24
CA GLU A 264 1.80 -6.90 -17.36
C GLU A 264 0.50 -6.83 -16.52
N CYS A 265 -0.64 -7.19 -17.11
CA CYS A 265 -1.91 -7.24 -16.39
C CYS A 265 -1.90 -8.27 -15.26
N VAL A 266 -1.39 -9.48 -15.51
CA VAL A 266 -1.31 -10.55 -14.50
C VAL A 266 -0.26 -10.25 -13.43
N LEU A 267 0.89 -9.67 -13.82
CA LEU A 267 1.95 -9.24 -12.90
C LEU A 267 1.50 -8.14 -11.93
N SER A 268 0.48 -7.35 -12.29
CA SER A 268 -0.09 -6.34 -11.38
C SER A 268 -0.66 -6.95 -10.09
N ARG A 269 -1.11 -8.21 -10.15
CA ARG A 269 -1.74 -8.95 -9.04
C ARG A 269 -2.88 -8.18 -8.37
N ASP A 270 -3.53 -7.29 -9.11
CA ASP A 270 -4.64 -6.49 -8.62
C ASP A 270 -5.95 -7.28 -8.70
N PRO A 271 -6.62 -7.60 -7.57
CA PRO A 271 -7.89 -8.33 -7.59
C PRO A 271 -9.02 -7.63 -8.36
N PHE A 272 -8.89 -6.32 -8.61
CA PHE A 272 -9.87 -5.56 -9.36
C PHE A 272 -9.67 -5.66 -10.87
N CYS A 273 -8.58 -6.28 -11.34
CA CYS A 273 -8.18 -6.26 -12.74
C CYS A 273 -7.92 -7.65 -13.29
N GLY A 274 -8.23 -7.83 -14.58
CA GLY A 274 -7.94 -9.08 -15.28
C GLY A 274 -7.83 -8.88 -16.78
N TRP A 275 -7.19 -9.85 -17.44
CA TRP A 275 -6.95 -9.82 -18.87
C TRP A 275 -8.12 -10.44 -19.64
N ASN A 276 -8.75 -9.68 -20.55
CA ASN A 276 -9.88 -10.19 -21.34
C ASN A 276 -9.46 -10.89 -22.66
N GLY A 277 -8.17 -10.89 -22.99
CA GLY A 277 -7.66 -11.36 -24.29
C GLY A 277 -6.97 -10.25 -25.09
N THR A 278 -7.39 -9.00 -24.92
CA THR A 278 -6.87 -7.84 -25.67
C THR A 278 -6.40 -6.69 -24.79
N HIS A 279 -7.05 -6.46 -23.64
CA HIS A 279 -6.75 -5.37 -22.72
C HIS A 279 -6.88 -5.82 -21.26
N CYS A 280 -6.17 -5.09 -20.38
CA CYS A 280 -6.37 -5.20 -18.94
C CYS A 280 -7.59 -4.37 -18.55
N ILE A 281 -8.63 -5.03 -18.06
CA ILE A 281 -9.93 -4.41 -17.74
C ILE A 281 -10.35 -4.76 -16.31
N PRO A 282 -11.37 -4.08 -15.74
CA PRO A 282 -11.95 -4.50 -14.48
C PRO A 282 -12.35 -5.98 -14.50
N GLN A 283 -12.09 -6.67 -13.39
CA GLN A 283 -12.25 -8.11 -13.25
C GLN A 283 -13.69 -8.55 -13.57
N THR A 284 -13.79 -9.61 -14.38
CA THR A 284 -15.04 -10.31 -14.66
C THR A 284 -14.83 -11.83 -14.58
N ASN A 285 -15.90 -12.62 -14.65
CA ASN A 285 -15.79 -14.09 -14.65
C ASN A 285 -15.03 -14.66 -15.85
N THR A 286 -14.85 -13.87 -16.92
CA THR A 286 -14.16 -14.30 -18.15
C THR A 286 -12.73 -13.78 -18.24
N THR A 287 -12.33 -12.85 -17.37
CA THR A 287 -10.96 -12.33 -17.37
C THR A 287 -10.00 -13.34 -16.76
N ARG A 288 -8.81 -13.46 -17.35
CA ARG A 288 -7.71 -14.25 -16.81
C ARG A 288 -6.94 -13.42 -15.78
N GLN A 289 -6.71 -14.00 -14.61
CA GLN A 289 -5.96 -13.39 -13.53
C GLN A 289 -5.27 -14.47 -12.69
N ASP A 290 -4.14 -14.12 -12.10
CA ASP A 290 -3.54 -14.87 -10.99
C ASP A 290 -3.07 -13.87 -9.94
N VAL A 291 -3.95 -13.58 -8.99
CA VAL A 291 -3.72 -12.59 -7.92
C VAL A 291 -2.67 -13.11 -6.93
N ALA A 292 -2.80 -14.38 -6.53
CA ALA A 292 -1.96 -14.97 -5.49
C ALA A 292 -0.51 -15.10 -5.94
N GLY A 293 -0.23 -15.56 -7.17
CA GLY A 293 1.12 -15.80 -7.65
C GLY A 293 1.66 -14.78 -8.65
N GLY A 294 0.79 -14.06 -9.38
CA GLY A 294 1.22 -13.29 -10.55
C GLY A 294 1.77 -14.15 -11.68
N ASN A 295 1.38 -15.42 -11.75
CA ASN A 295 1.88 -16.39 -12.73
C ASN A 295 1.37 -16.06 -14.14
N HIS A 296 2.18 -15.32 -14.89
CA HIS A 296 1.88 -14.93 -16.27
C HIS A 296 1.92 -16.10 -17.26
N ALA A 297 2.29 -17.32 -16.87
CA ALA A 297 2.23 -18.49 -17.76
C ALA A 297 0.80 -18.79 -18.24
N ILE A 298 -0.23 -18.35 -17.50
CA ILE A 298 -1.63 -18.44 -17.94
C ILE A 298 -1.88 -17.69 -19.26
N CYS A 299 -1.02 -16.72 -19.61
CA CYS A 299 -1.06 -16.00 -20.87
C CYS A 299 -0.63 -16.85 -22.08
N ALA A 300 0.17 -17.90 -21.88
CA ALA A 300 0.59 -18.80 -22.96
C ALA A 300 -0.56 -19.68 -23.49
N SER A 301 -1.63 -19.84 -22.70
CA SER A 301 -2.84 -20.56 -23.09
C SER A 301 -3.77 -19.78 -24.01
N LEU A 302 -3.37 -18.57 -24.44
CA LEU A 302 -4.08 -17.86 -25.50
C LEU A 302 -3.99 -18.71 -26.76
N PRO A 303 -5.11 -19.24 -27.30
CA PRO A 303 -5.05 -19.79 -28.63
C PRO A 303 -4.52 -18.68 -29.53
N ASN A 304 -3.63 -19.04 -30.46
CA ASN A 304 -3.36 -18.26 -31.66
C ASN A 304 -4.66 -18.17 -32.49
N SER A 305 -5.74 -17.58 -31.96
CA SER A 305 -6.94 -17.31 -32.72
C SER A 305 -6.67 -16.02 -33.49
N HIS A 306 -6.51 -16.23 -34.79
CA HIS A 306 -6.32 -15.25 -35.85
C HIS A 306 -4.89 -14.76 -36.09
N ARG A 307 -4.15 -15.55 -36.89
CA ARG A 307 -3.63 -14.97 -38.14
C ARG A 307 -4.71 -14.04 -38.69
N PRO A 308 -4.44 -12.75 -38.94
CA PRO A 308 -5.45 -11.91 -39.53
C PRO A 308 -5.80 -12.51 -40.90
N GLU A 309 -7.01 -13.06 -41.01
CA GLU A 309 -7.70 -13.06 -42.28
C GLU A 309 -7.62 -11.63 -42.82
N LYS A 310 -7.34 -11.54 -44.12
CA LYS A 310 -7.12 -10.30 -44.87
C LYS A 310 -8.38 -9.44 -44.86
N VAL A 311 -8.71 -8.85 -43.72
CA VAL A 311 -9.55 -7.67 -43.63
C VAL A 311 -8.58 -6.51 -43.72
N PHE A 312 -8.81 -5.63 -44.70
CA PHE A 312 -8.03 -4.42 -44.95
C PHE A 312 -7.81 -3.65 -43.63
N ARG A 313 -6.65 -3.87 -43.00
CA ARG A 313 -6.20 -3.09 -41.85
C ARG A 313 -5.51 -1.86 -42.40
N HIS A 314 -6.12 -0.69 -42.20
CA HIS A 314 -5.31 0.51 -42.03
C HIS A 314 -4.38 0.27 -40.82
N PRO A 315 -3.06 0.38 -40.99
CA PRO A 315 -2.13 0.03 -39.93
C PRO A 315 -2.09 1.18 -38.90
N THR A 316 -2.93 1.11 -37.87
CA THR A 316 -2.63 1.79 -36.61
C THR A 316 -1.54 0.97 -35.93
N LYS A 317 -0.29 1.33 -36.24
CA LYS A 317 0.91 0.91 -35.52
C LYS A 317 0.65 1.05 -34.02
N ALA A 318 0.86 -0.01 -33.25
CA ALA A 318 1.31 0.17 -31.87
C ALA A 318 2.48 1.17 -31.91
N PRO A 319 2.58 2.16 -31.02
CA PRO A 319 3.69 3.10 -31.05
C PRO A 319 4.96 2.27 -30.96
N ARG A 320 5.68 2.13 -32.09
CA ARG A 320 7.09 1.79 -32.03
C ARG A 320 7.69 2.84 -31.10
N PRO A 321 8.58 2.46 -30.15
CA PRO A 321 9.39 3.46 -29.48
C PRO A 321 9.94 4.35 -30.59
N GLN A 322 9.60 5.64 -30.55
CA GLN A 322 10.01 6.59 -31.57
C GLN A 322 11.53 6.42 -31.71
N GLU A 323 12.00 5.92 -32.85
CA GLU A 323 13.41 5.83 -33.20
C GLU A 323 13.90 7.26 -33.51
N ASN A 324 13.83 8.12 -32.50
CA ASN A 324 14.39 9.45 -32.58
C ASN A 324 15.90 9.26 -32.41
N VAL A 325 16.63 9.44 -33.50
CA VAL A 325 18.09 9.49 -33.45
C VAL A 325 18.45 10.79 -32.73
N THR A 326 19.09 10.66 -31.57
CA THR A 326 19.55 11.81 -30.79
C THR A 326 21.02 12.05 -31.12
N SER A 327 21.29 13.15 -31.81
CA SER A 327 22.66 13.64 -32.02
C SER A 327 23.13 14.38 -30.76
N ILE A 328 24.28 14.00 -30.23
CA ILE A 328 24.86 14.57 -29.01
C ILE A 328 26.26 15.11 -29.34
N THR A 329 26.55 16.32 -28.90
CA THR A 329 27.84 16.98 -29.17
C THR A 329 29.02 16.18 -28.59
N LEU A 330 30.10 16.03 -29.38
CA LEU A 330 31.35 15.40 -28.93
C LEU A 330 31.85 16.05 -27.63
N GLY A 331 32.25 15.23 -26.65
CA GLY A 331 32.79 15.72 -25.38
C GLY A 331 31.74 16.09 -24.33
N SER A 332 30.45 16.10 -24.69
CA SER A 332 29.40 16.54 -23.78
C SER A 332 28.91 15.43 -22.85
N LYS A 333 28.39 15.85 -21.69
CA LYS A 333 27.66 14.99 -20.75
C LYS A 333 26.22 14.85 -21.20
N TYR A 334 25.69 13.63 -21.15
CA TYR A 334 24.30 13.36 -21.48
C TYR A 334 23.71 12.31 -20.53
N PHE A 335 22.39 12.23 -20.45
CA PHE A 335 21.72 11.20 -19.66
C PHE A 335 20.50 10.64 -20.38
N LEU A 336 20.26 9.35 -20.17
CA LEU A 336 19.07 8.66 -20.67
C LEU A 336 18.16 8.31 -19.50
N GLN A 337 16.85 8.49 -19.70
CA GLN A 337 15.84 8.19 -18.69
C GLN A 337 15.09 6.91 -19.04
N CYS A 338 14.87 6.06 -18.04
CA CYS A 338 14.00 4.91 -18.16
C CYS A 338 12.71 5.13 -17.35
N PRO A 339 11.52 4.92 -17.94
CA PRO A 339 10.28 4.97 -17.19
C PRO A 339 10.20 3.77 -16.24
N VAL A 340 10.07 4.02 -14.94
CA VAL A 340 9.90 2.98 -13.91
C VAL A 340 8.39 2.79 -13.68
N SER A 341 7.83 1.68 -14.18
CA SER A 341 6.40 1.37 -14.04
C SER A 341 6.11 0.42 -12.86
N SER A 342 6.96 -0.60 -12.65
CA SER A 342 6.87 -1.55 -11.53
C SER A 342 8.04 -1.34 -10.57
N ARG A 343 7.75 -1.25 -9.26
CA ARG A 343 8.80 -1.20 -8.22
C ARG A 343 9.28 -2.59 -7.79
N HIS A 344 8.63 -3.64 -8.29
CA HIS A 344 9.00 -5.04 -8.05
C HIS A 344 9.93 -5.60 -9.13
N ALA A 345 10.04 -4.92 -10.26
CA ALA A 345 10.94 -5.28 -11.36
C ALA A 345 12.38 -4.82 -11.12
N GLU A 346 13.34 -5.54 -11.68
CA GLU A 346 14.73 -5.09 -11.82
C GLU A 346 14.93 -4.39 -13.16
N TYR A 347 15.71 -3.31 -13.17
CA TYR A 347 15.93 -2.49 -14.36
C TYR A 347 17.38 -2.52 -14.79
N ARG A 348 17.62 -2.67 -16.09
CA ARG A 348 18.96 -2.67 -16.67
C ARG A 348 19.03 -1.90 -17.97
N TRP A 349 20.14 -1.19 -18.14
CA TRP A 349 20.53 -0.56 -19.39
C TRP A 349 21.39 -1.50 -20.22
N MET A 350 20.95 -1.75 -21.44
CA MET A 350 21.71 -2.46 -22.46
C MET A 350 22.22 -1.50 -23.50
N TRP A 351 23.48 -1.68 -23.90
CA TRP A 351 24.07 -1.00 -25.04
C TRP A 351 24.55 -2.05 -26.04
N GLY A 352 23.90 -2.07 -27.21
CA GLY A 352 24.01 -3.19 -28.15
C GLY A 352 23.54 -4.51 -27.52
N ARG A 353 24.48 -5.42 -27.21
CA ARG A 353 24.22 -6.70 -26.51
C ARG A 353 24.82 -6.77 -25.10
N LYS A 354 25.48 -5.70 -24.63
CA LYS A 354 26.16 -5.67 -23.34
C LYS A 354 25.28 -5.01 -22.30
N ASN A 355 25.28 -5.54 -21.07
CA ASN A 355 24.72 -4.86 -19.91
C ASN A 355 25.70 -3.77 -19.47
N VAL A 356 25.23 -2.54 -19.36
CA VAL A 356 26.06 -1.38 -18.99
C VAL A 356 25.87 -1.06 -17.52
N THR A 357 24.61 -0.99 -17.06
CA THR A 357 24.28 -0.55 -15.71
C THR A 357 22.98 -1.18 -15.26
N PHE A 358 22.88 -1.45 -13.96
CA PHE A 358 21.65 -1.85 -13.29
C PHE A 358 21.12 -0.66 -12.51
N CYS A 359 19.82 -0.41 -12.60
CA CYS A 359 19.13 0.56 -11.76
C CYS A 359 18.42 -0.17 -10.64
N SER A 360 18.52 0.35 -9.42
CA SER A 360 17.68 -0.11 -8.32
C SER A 360 16.26 0.42 -8.52
N SER A 361 15.25 -0.46 -8.44
CA SER A 361 13.83 -0.07 -8.48
C SER A 361 13.40 0.81 -7.30
N ARG A 362 14.27 0.98 -6.30
CA ARG A 362 14.06 1.84 -5.12
C ARG A 362 14.36 3.32 -5.40
N GLU A 363 15.07 3.63 -6.48
CA GLU A 363 15.34 5.00 -6.89
C GLU A 363 14.15 5.54 -7.68
N GLU A 364 13.72 6.79 -7.42
CA GLU A 364 12.56 7.38 -8.10
C GLU A 364 12.79 7.54 -9.61
N GLN A 365 14.05 7.47 -10.08
CA GLN A 365 14.43 7.62 -11.47
C GLN A 365 15.56 6.64 -11.83
N CYS A 366 15.37 5.82 -12.87
CA CYS A 366 16.44 5.02 -13.45
C CYS A 366 17.11 5.79 -14.58
N LEU A 367 18.32 6.31 -14.30
CA LEU A 367 19.08 7.15 -15.21
C LEU A 367 20.39 6.45 -15.64
N LEU A 368 20.74 6.57 -16.91
CA LEU A 368 22.08 6.24 -17.40
C LEU A 368 22.84 7.53 -17.70
N LEU A 369 23.92 7.79 -16.98
CA LEU A 369 24.80 8.93 -17.21
C LEU A 369 25.89 8.54 -18.24
N ILE A 370 26.07 9.40 -19.23
CA ILE A 370 27.16 9.33 -20.21
C ILE A 370 28.05 10.54 -19.94
N ASP A 371 29.19 10.33 -19.30
CA ASP A 371 30.06 11.42 -18.86
C ASP A 371 30.83 12.12 -19.99
N ASN A 372 31.11 11.39 -21.07
CA ASN A 372 31.87 11.91 -22.20
C ASN A 372 31.40 11.25 -23.49
N MET A 373 30.57 11.96 -24.26
CA MET A 373 30.07 11.45 -25.52
C MET A 373 31.19 11.39 -26.57
N GLY A 374 31.49 10.19 -27.06
CA GLY A 374 32.45 9.94 -28.14
C GLY A 374 31.98 8.85 -29.11
N PRO A 375 32.76 8.57 -30.18
CA PRO A 375 32.40 7.57 -31.18
C PRO A 375 32.21 6.17 -30.58
N GLU A 376 32.95 5.89 -29.50
CA GLU A 376 32.82 4.63 -28.76
C GLU A 376 31.50 4.53 -28.00
N GLN A 377 30.78 5.61 -27.72
CA GLN A 377 29.50 5.59 -27.00
C GLN A 377 28.30 5.65 -27.97
N GLU A 378 28.52 5.57 -29.28
CA GLU A 378 27.44 5.52 -30.25
C GLU A 378 26.68 4.19 -30.21
N GLY A 379 25.42 4.24 -30.66
CA GLY A 379 24.63 3.04 -30.91
C GLY A 379 23.30 3.04 -30.17
N THR A 380 22.73 1.84 -30.07
CA THR A 380 21.39 1.65 -29.50
C THR A 380 21.48 1.33 -28.01
N TYR A 381 20.88 2.20 -27.20
CA TYR A 381 20.66 1.98 -25.79
C TYR A 381 19.22 1.54 -25.55
N LYS A 382 19.01 0.51 -24.73
CA LYS A 382 17.70 -0.02 -24.37
C LYS A 382 17.59 -0.12 -22.86
N CYS A 383 16.52 0.44 -22.30
CA CYS A 383 16.15 0.11 -20.94
C CYS A 383 15.22 -1.12 -20.95
N VAL A 384 15.56 -2.10 -20.13
CA VAL A 384 14.81 -3.35 -19.99
C VAL A 384 14.42 -3.53 -18.53
N SER A 385 13.15 -3.84 -18.28
CA SER A 385 12.67 -4.36 -17.00
C SER A 385 12.60 -5.87 -17.05
N ASP A 386 12.98 -6.52 -15.96
CA ASP A 386 12.75 -7.95 -15.73
C ASP A 386 11.96 -8.14 -14.43
N GLU A 387 10.83 -8.86 -14.50
CA GLU A 387 10.01 -9.19 -13.34
C GLU A 387 9.50 -10.61 -13.46
N MET A 388 9.85 -11.48 -12.50
CA MET A 388 9.47 -12.91 -12.52
C MET A 388 9.74 -13.60 -13.87
N GLY A 389 10.91 -13.32 -14.46
CA GLY A 389 11.35 -13.88 -15.74
C GLY A 389 10.65 -13.29 -16.97
N TYR A 390 9.77 -12.30 -16.81
CA TYR A 390 9.23 -11.53 -17.92
C TYR A 390 10.07 -10.28 -18.17
N SER A 391 10.75 -10.26 -19.32
CA SER A 391 11.59 -9.14 -19.76
C SER A 391 10.85 -8.26 -20.78
N LYS A 392 10.86 -6.94 -20.59
CA LYS A 392 10.25 -5.96 -21.50
C LYS A 392 11.17 -4.77 -21.77
N VAL A 393 11.28 -4.37 -23.04
CA VAL A 393 11.96 -3.12 -23.42
C VAL A 393 11.02 -1.95 -23.20
N LEU A 394 11.41 -1.01 -22.34
CA LEU A 394 10.60 0.13 -21.92
C LEU A 394 10.90 1.39 -22.72
N SER A 395 12.18 1.61 -23.02
CA SER A 395 12.65 2.73 -23.83
C SER A 395 13.86 2.31 -24.67
N GLN A 396 13.99 2.93 -25.84
CA GLN A 396 15.09 2.69 -26.77
C GLN A 396 15.57 4.02 -27.33
N TYR A 397 16.87 4.28 -27.25
CA TYR A 397 17.54 5.49 -27.72
C TYR A 397 18.60 5.13 -28.74
N GLN A 398 18.62 5.84 -29.86
CA GLN A 398 19.69 5.71 -30.85
C GLN A 398 20.58 6.94 -30.78
N LEU A 399 21.80 6.79 -30.25
CA LEU A 399 22.73 7.89 -30.07
C LEU A 399 23.73 7.98 -31.23
N ARG A 400 24.04 9.21 -31.64
CA ARG A 400 25.10 9.54 -32.59
C ARG A 400 25.89 10.74 -32.10
N VAL A 401 27.19 10.78 -32.38
CA VAL A 401 28.02 11.93 -32.09
C VAL A 401 27.81 12.97 -33.17
N GLU A 402 27.50 14.19 -32.75
CA GLU A 402 27.52 15.35 -33.63
C GLU A 402 28.95 15.90 -33.69
N SER A 403 29.63 15.61 -34.79
CA SER A 403 30.93 16.22 -35.08
C SER A 403 30.71 17.64 -35.60
N SER A 404 30.79 18.64 -34.73
CA SER A 404 30.94 20.03 -35.19
C SER A 404 32.38 20.24 -35.69
N ALA A 405 32.72 19.64 -36.82
CA ALA A 405 33.84 20.09 -37.64
C ALA A 405 33.38 21.27 -38.51
N VAL A 406 32.86 22.34 -37.90
CA VAL A 406 32.97 23.65 -38.52
C VAL A 406 34.32 24.17 -38.06
N GLY A 407 35.36 23.70 -38.74
CA GLY A 407 36.56 24.52 -38.85
C GLY A 407 36.06 25.89 -39.32
N ARG A 408 36.12 26.89 -38.45
CA ARG A 408 36.25 28.26 -38.93
C ARG A 408 37.56 28.27 -39.71
N LEU A 409 37.49 27.93 -41.00
CA LEU A 409 38.42 28.43 -41.97
C LEU A 409 38.29 29.94 -41.84
N SER A 410 39.17 30.52 -41.02
CA SER A 410 39.45 31.94 -41.06
C SER A 410 39.62 32.28 -42.54
N SER A 411 38.66 33.04 -43.06
CA SER A 411 38.70 33.54 -44.43
C SER A 411 40.12 34.07 -44.69
N PRO A 412 40.77 33.73 -45.81
CA PRO A 412 42.14 34.17 -46.11
C PRO A 412 42.27 35.70 -46.15
N VAL A 413 41.15 36.42 -46.15
CA VAL A 413 41.08 37.89 -46.04
C VAL A 413 41.60 38.41 -44.70
N VAL A 414 41.45 37.67 -43.59
CA VAL A 414 41.90 38.13 -42.26
C VAL A 414 43.42 38.07 -42.13
N TRP A 415 44.08 37.11 -42.78
CA TRP A 415 45.55 37.03 -42.82
C TRP A 415 46.19 38.11 -43.70
N ILE A 416 45.52 38.54 -44.77
CA ILE A 416 46.01 39.64 -45.62
C ILE A 416 45.95 40.99 -44.87
N CYS A 417 44.91 41.24 -44.06
CA CYS A 417 44.84 42.46 -43.26
C CYS A 417 45.92 42.54 -42.16
N LEU A 418 46.29 41.41 -41.54
CA LEU A 418 47.35 41.39 -40.53
C LEU A 418 48.75 41.64 -41.13
N MET A 419 49.03 41.13 -42.33
CA MET A 419 50.31 41.37 -43.00
C MET A 419 50.45 42.82 -43.52
N VAL A 420 49.37 43.45 -43.97
CA VAL A 420 49.40 44.86 -44.40
C VAL A 420 49.61 45.83 -43.23
N VAL A 421 49.13 45.49 -42.02
CA VAL A 421 49.38 46.27 -40.80
C VAL A 421 50.82 46.09 -40.28
N LEU A 422 51.41 44.90 -40.43
CA LEU A 422 52.80 44.64 -40.06
C LEU A 422 53.81 45.31 -41.00
N ILE A 423 53.52 45.40 -42.31
CA ILE A 423 54.41 46.08 -43.27
C ILE A 423 54.36 47.61 -43.11
N LYS A 424 53.22 48.18 -42.66
CA LYS A 424 53.13 49.64 -42.40
C LYS A 424 53.82 50.12 -41.12
N ASN A 425 54.17 49.24 -40.20
CA ASN A 425 54.89 49.59 -38.96
C ASN A 425 56.42 49.41 -39.05
N LEU A 426 56.95 49.01 -40.22
CA LEU A 426 58.39 48.85 -40.48
C LEU A 426 58.94 49.87 -41.49
N SER A 427 58.16 50.90 -41.83
CA SER A 427 58.62 52.02 -42.67
C SER A 427 58.04 53.33 -42.13
N CYS A 428 58.64 53.81 -41.05
CA CYS A 428 58.80 55.22 -40.75
C CYS A 428 60.00 55.43 -39.82
#